data_AF-A0AAW1S147-F1
#
_entry.id   AF-A0AAW1S147-F1
#
_cell.length_a   1.000
_cell.length_b   1.000
_cell.length_c   1.000
_cell.angle_alpha   90.00
_cell.angle_beta   90.00
_cell.angle_gamma   90.00
#
_symmetry.space_group_name_H-M   'P 1'
#
loop_
_entity.id
_entity.type
_entity.pdbx_description
1 polymer ?
#
loop_
_entity_poly.entity_id
_entity_poly.type
_entity_poly.pdbx_seq_one_letter_code
_entity_poly.pdbx_strand_id
1 'polypeptide(L)'
;MDRSVAPWTARPCRGAAVCQQQRREVKAQAVATAPPPQVQKLKTPKSLGYCIPGKYEKHAGCWMGWLDKPYLWRENAKPVQEQYTAVAKAISQFEPLTMLANPELADEARAAFADAPNVTVVEVPINDGWARDWGPSCTAITDAKTGNRKVAGVHWDFQLVWRRAQEGHGHCPPGAELGQGHCGRAHCAAEGRSAGV
;
A
#
# COMPACT_ATOMS: atom_id res chain seq x y z
N MET A 1 -15.75 -26.36 -45.92
CA MET A 1 -17.20 -26.10 -45.77
C MET A 1 -17.58 -26.75 -44.45
N ASP A 2 -18.00 -26.08 -43.38
CA ASP A 2 -18.50 -24.73 -43.16
C ASP A 2 -18.25 -24.39 -41.67
N ARG A 3 -17.75 -23.18 -41.38
CA ARG A 3 -17.58 -22.62 -40.03
C ARG A 3 -18.55 -21.44 -39.92
N SER A 4 -19.76 -21.68 -39.42
CA SER A 4 -20.68 -20.61 -39.06
C SER A 4 -21.04 -20.71 -37.57
N VAL A 5 -20.28 -20.00 -36.73
CA VAL A 5 -20.69 -19.70 -35.36
C VAL A 5 -21.46 -18.38 -35.42
N ALA A 6 -22.74 -18.39 -35.02
CA ALA A 6 -23.54 -17.17 -34.99
C ALA A 6 -22.98 -16.17 -33.95
N PRO A 7 -22.92 -14.85 -34.26
CA PRO A 7 -22.40 -13.87 -33.33
C PRO A 7 -23.37 -13.61 -32.18
N TRP A 8 -22.84 -13.56 -30.95
CA TRP A 8 -23.57 -13.08 -29.77
C TRP A 8 -23.92 -11.61 -29.93
N THR A 9 -25.17 -11.29 -30.26
CA THR A 9 -25.66 -9.90 -30.18
C THR A 9 -26.06 -9.60 -28.74
N ALA A 10 -25.26 -8.80 -28.03
CA ALA A 10 -25.67 -8.23 -26.75
C ALA A 10 -26.91 -7.35 -26.96
N ARG A 11 -28.06 -7.75 -26.41
CA ARG A 11 -29.24 -6.87 -26.36
C ARG A 11 -28.96 -5.76 -25.33
N PRO A 12 -28.99 -4.48 -25.71
CA PRO A 12 -28.84 -3.41 -24.72
C PRO A 12 -30.02 -3.45 -23.73
N CYS A 13 -29.71 -3.41 -22.43
CA CYS A 13 -30.70 -3.30 -21.37
C CYS A 13 -31.55 -2.03 -21.60
N ARG A 14 -32.86 -2.21 -21.85
CA ARG A 14 -33.85 -1.12 -21.86
C ARG A 14 -33.90 -0.48 -20.47
N GLY A 15 -33.04 0.50 -20.21
CA GLY A 15 -32.91 1.15 -18.90
C GLY A 15 -31.55 1.79 -18.61
N ALA A 16 -30.54 1.58 -19.46
CA ALA A 16 -29.20 2.13 -19.25
C ALA A 16 -29.19 3.67 -19.09
N ALA A 17 -30.01 4.39 -19.86
CA ALA A 17 -30.11 5.85 -19.78
C ALA A 17 -30.74 6.33 -18.46
N VAL A 18 -31.79 5.65 -17.98
CA VAL A 18 -32.46 5.96 -16.70
C VAL A 18 -31.52 5.69 -15.53
N CYS A 19 -30.76 4.59 -15.58
CA CYS A 19 -29.77 4.25 -14.56
C CYS A 19 -28.59 5.24 -14.53
N GLN A 20 -28.17 5.77 -15.68
CA GLN A 20 -27.14 6.82 -15.74
C GLN A 20 -27.65 8.15 -15.16
N GLN A 21 -28.91 8.52 -15.44
CA GLN A 21 -29.52 9.74 -14.91
C GLN A 21 -29.64 9.68 -13.38
N GLN A 22 -30.16 8.58 -12.84
CA GLN A 22 -30.27 8.37 -11.38
C GLN A 22 -28.91 8.44 -10.67
N ARG A 23 -27.84 7.91 -11.28
CA ARG A 23 -26.48 8.03 -10.70
C ARG A 23 -25.99 9.47 -10.65
N ARG A 24 -26.29 10.26 -11.69
CA ARG A 24 -25.89 11.67 -11.74
C ARG A 24 -26.61 12.46 -10.65
N GLU A 25 -27.89 12.19 -10.44
CA GLU A 25 -28.71 12.83 -9.40
C GLU A 25 -28.24 12.45 -7.99
N VAL A 26 -28.01 11.16 -7.72
CA VAL A 26 -27.48 10.69 -6.43
C VAL A 26 -26.08 11.25 -6.16
N LYS A 27 -25.21 11.30 -7.17
CA LYS A 27 -23.87 11.91 -7.05
C LYS A 27 -23.96 13.41 -6.79
N ALA A 28 -24.85 14.12 -7.48
CA ALA A 28 -25.05 15.55 -7.29
C ALA A 28 -25.59 15.87 -5.89
N GLN A 29 -26.54 15.07 -5.38
CA GLN A 29 -27.04 15.20 -4.01
C GLN A 29 -25.96 14.91 -2.97
N ALA A 30 -25.14 13.87 -3.17
CA ALA A 30 -24.04 13.54 -2.26
C ALA A 30 -22.96 14.63 -2.21
N VAL A 31 -22.70 15.30 -3.34
CA VAL A 31 -21.77 16.45 -3.40
C VAL A 31 -22.40 17.68 -2.74
N ALA A 32 -23.70 17.91 -2.90
CA ALA A 32 -24.40 19.06 -2.33
C ALA A 32 -24.57 19.01 -0.81
N THR A 33 -24.62 17.81 -0.22
CA THR A 33 -24.81 17.61 1.23
C THR A 33 -23.51 17.37 2.00
N ALA A 34 -22.38 17.20 1.30
CA ALA A 34 -21.09 17.04 1.95
C ALA A 34 -20.63 18.37 2.58
N PRO A 35 -20.37 18.42 3.90
CA PRO A 35 -19.78 19.61 4.49
C PRO A 35 -18.41 19.87 3.84
N PRO A 36 -18.03 21.15 3.64
CA PRO A 36 -16.72 21.48 3.08
C PRO A 36 -15.62 20.82 3.94
N PRO A 37 -14.57 20.26 3.31
CA PRO A 37 -13.50 19.62 4.05
C PRO A 37 -12.88 20.63 5.02
N GLN A 38 -13.07 20.39 6.30
CA GLN A 38 -12.44 21.15 7.38
C GLN A 38 -10.95 20.85 7.33
N VAL A 39 -10.15 21.74 6.73
CA VAL A 39 -8.68 21.60 6.71
C VAL A 39 -8.17 21.93 8.11
N GLN A 40 -8.06 20.91 8.96
CA GLN A 40 -7.33 21.05 10.21
C GLN A 40 -5.89 21.45 9.88
N LYS A 41 -5.35 22.44 10.60
CA LYS A 41 -3.94 22.84 10.53
C LYS A 41 -3.09 21.70 11.12
N LEU A 42 -2.84 20.67 10.32
CA LEU A 42 -2.00 19.54 10.71
C LEU A 42 -0.56 20.03 10.90
N LYS A 43 0.07 19.62 12.00
CA LYS A 43 1.49 19.88 12.23
C LYS A 43 2.29 19.12 11.17
N THR A 44 3.11 19.83 10.40
CA THR A 44 3.97 19.22 9.38
C THR A 44 5.28 18.75 10.00
N PRO A 45 5.97 17.73 9.45
CA PRO A 45 7.30 17.33 9.92
C PRO A 45 8.26 18.51 10.03
N LYS A 46 8.28 19.38 9.01
CA LYS A 46 9.10 20.60 9.00
C LYS A 46 8.78 21.54 10.16
N SER A 47 7.49 21.77 10.48
CA SER A 47 7.09 22.62 11.62
C SER A 47 7.47 22.02 12.97
N LEU A 48 7.71 20.71 13.03
CA LEU A 48 8.16 19.99 14.20
C LEU A 48 9.69 19.80 14.24
N GLY A 49 10.43 20.36 13.26
CA GLY A 49 11.89 20.25 13.17
C GLY A 49 12.41 18.95 12.58
N TYR A 50 11.55 18.11 12.00
CA TYR A 50 11.94 16.87 11.34
C TYR A 50 12.35 17.12 9.88
N CYS A 51 13.33 16.37 9.40
CA CYS A 51 13.73 16.31 7.99
C CYS A 51 13.91 14.85 7.53
N ILE A 52 13.91 14.59 6.22
CA ILE A 52 14.30 13.29 5.69
C ILE A 52 15.83 13.22 5.71
N PRO A 53 16.45 12.28 6.44
CA PRO A 53 17.89 12.09 6.44
C PRO A 53 18.42 11.68 5.06
N GLY A 54 19.71 11.91 4.81
CA GLY A 54 20.37 11.36 3.63
C GLY A 54 20.35 9.82 3.64
N LYS A 55 20.19 9.19 2.47
CA LYS A 55 20.20 7.71 2.33
C LYS A 55 21.54 7.05 2.68
N TYR A 56 22.59 7.84 2.85
CA TYR A 56 23.94 7.39 3.24
C TYR A 56 24.16 7.48 4.76
N GLU A 57 23.22 8.06 5.50
CA GLU A 57 23.31 8.12 6.95
C GLU A 57 23.03 6.75 7.57
N LYS A 58 23.44 6.56 8.82
CA LYS A 58 23.23 5.29 9.53
C LYS A 58 21.75 4.94 9.60
N HIS A 59 21.39 3.74 9.12
CA HIS A 59 20.05 3.19 9.24
C HIS A 59 19.95 2.22 10.42
N ALA A 60 18.72 2.02 10.90
CA ALA A 60 18.40 0.95 11.85
C ALA A 60 18.09 -0.38 11.14
N GLY A 61 17.74 -0.34 9.86
CA GLY A 61 17.42 -1.49 9.04
C GLY A 61 16.68 -1.11 7.75
N CYS A 62 16.37 -2.12 6.95
CA CYS A 62 15.69 -2.00 5.66
C CYS A 62 14.37 -2.76 5.64
N TRP A 63 13.41 -2.26 4.86
CA TRP A 63 12.14 -2.93 4.58
C TRP A 63 12.03 -3.28 3.10
N MET A 64 11.61 -4.51 2.82
CA MET A 64 11.27 -5.00 1.49
C MET A 64 9.93 -5.73 1.55
N GLY A 65 9.14 -5.67 0.48
CA GLY A 65 7.90 -6.45 0.36
C GLY A 65 8.10 -7.65 -0.56
N TRP A 66 7.62 -8.82 -0.16
CA TRP A 66 7.74 -10.07 -0.92
C TRP A 66 6.97 -9.97 -2.24
N LEU A 67 7.58 -10.47 -3.31
CA LEU A 67 7.02 -10.43 -4.65
C LEU A 67 6.29 -11.74 -4.94
N ASP A 68 4.98 -11.67 -5.13
CA ASP A 68 4.14 -12.86 -5.26
C ASP A 68 3.09 -12.80 -6.39
N LYS A 69 2.84 -11.62 -6.97
CA LYS A 69 1.71 -11.45 -7.89
C LYS A 69 1.99 -12.06 -9.26
N PRO A 70 1.26 -13.12 -9.67
CA PRO A 70 1.49 -13.80 -10.95
C PRO A 70 1.09 -12.96 -12.17
N TYR A 71 0.24 -11.93 -11.98
CA TYR A 71 -0.14 -11.00 -13.05
C TYR A 71 0.94 -9.94 -13.32
N LEU A 72 1.90 -9.75 -12.40
CA LEU A 72 3.05 -8.85 -12.58
C LEU A 72 4.30 -9.61 -12.99
N TRP A 73 4.47 -10.83 -12.47
CA TRP A 73 5.70 -11.60 -12.60
C TRP A 73 5.45 -12.94 -13.29
N ARG A 74 6.26 -13.24 -14.31
CA ARG A 74 6.22 -14.53 -15.01
C ARG A 74 6.41 -15.70 -14.04
N GLU A 75 5.91 -16.87 -14.44
CA GLU A 75 6.16 -18.14 -13.74
C GLU A 75 5.84 -18.06 -12.24
N ASN A 76 4.70 -17.43 -11.90
CA ASN A 76 4.23 -17.25 -10.52
C ASN A 76 5.28 -16.58 -9.62
N ALA A 77 5.97 -15.58 -10.14
CA ALA A 77 7.00 -14.81 -9.44
C ALA A 77 8.28 -15.58 -9.04
N LYS A 78 8.37 -16.90 -9.27
CA LYS A 78 9.55 -17.70 -8.84
C LYS A 78 10.90 -17.13 -9.30
N PRO A 79 11.07 -16.70 -10.56
CA PRO A 79 12.35 -16.14 -11.01
C PRO A 79 12.68 -14.81 -10.33
N VAL A 80 11.68 -13.95 -10.07
CA VAL A 80 11.93 -12.67 -9.39
C VAL A 80 12.21 -12.89 -7.92
N GLN A 81 11.52 -13.84 -7.27
CA GLN A 81 11.75 -14.18 -5.87
C GLN A 81 13.20 -14.63 -5.63
N GLU A 82 13.78 -15.43 -6.52
CA GLU A 82 15.19 -15.82 -6.44
C GLU A 82 16.14 -14.60 -6.46
N GLN A 83 15.96 -13.71 -7.44
CA GLN A 83 16.78 -12.50 -7.55
C GLN A 83 16.56 -11.55 -6.37
N TYR A 84 15.31 -11.40 -5.94
CA TYR A 84 14.92 -10.51 -4.84
C TYR A 84 15.44 -11.03 -3.50
N THR A 85 15.47 -12.35 -3.32
CA THR A 85 16.11 -13.02 -2.19
C THR A 85 17.60 -12.74 -2.16
N ALA A 86 18.30 -12.80 -3.30
CA ALA A 86 19.72 -12.48 -3.39
C ALA A 86 20.02 -11.02 -2.98
N VAL A 87 19.18 -10.07 -3.43
CA VAL A 87 19.27 -8.65 -3.04
C VAL A 87 19.05 -8.47 -1.54
N ALA A 88 18.00 -9.07 -0.98
CA ALA A 88 17.71 -8.99 0.45
C ALA A 88 18.86 -9.60 1.29
N LYS A 89 19.40 -10.74 0.87
CA LYS A 89 20.57 -11.36 1.51
C LYS A 89 21.80 -10.45 1.47
N ALA A 90 22.07 -9.81 0.32
CA ALA A 90 23.17 -8.86 0.19
C ALA A 90 23.00 -7.66 1.13
N ILE A 91 21.80 -7.08 1.23
CA ILE A 91 21.51 -5.98 2.18
C ILE A 91 21.70 -6.45 3.63
N SER A 92 21.24 -7.67 3.95
CA SER A 92 21.28 -8.23 5.31
C SER A 92 22.68 -8.42 5.88
N GLN A 93 23.72 -8.37 5.04
CA GLN A 93 25.13 -8.37 5.46
C GLN A 93 25.56 -7.05 6.10
N PHE A 94 24.83 -5.95 5.82
CA PHE A 94 25.18 -4.60 6.29
C PHE A 94 24.22 -4.07 7.34
N GLU A 95 22.93 -4.42 7.25
CA GLU A 95 21.89 -3.95 8.17
C GLU A 95 20.75 -4.98 8.32
N PRO A 96 20.02 -4.99 9.46
CA PRO A 96 18.85 -5.86 9.62
C PRO A 96 17.80 -5.58 8.55
N LEU A 97 17.18 -6.63 8.02
CA LEU A 97 16.14 -6.52 7.00
C LEU A 97 14.83 -7.12 7.49
N THR A 98 13.73 -6.40 7.29
CA THR A 98 12.37 -6.94 7.46
C THR A 98 11.74 -7.18 6.09
N MET A 99 11.38 -8.43 5.82
CA MET A 99 10.61 -8.81 4.65
C MET A 99 9.13 -8.87 5.02
N LEU A 100 8.32 -8.02 4.40
CA LEU A 100 6.87 -8.00 4.55
C LEU A 100 6.28 -8.99 3.55
N ALA A 101 5.61 -10.04 4.04
CA ALA A 101 5.04 -11.07 3.19
C ALA A 101 3.56 -11.25 3.48
N ASN A 102 2.78 -11.57 2.43
CA ASN A 102 1.40 -11.98 2.63
C ASN A 102 1.36 -13.26 3.51
N PRO A 103 0.41 -13.37 4.46
CA PRO A 103 0.36 -14.50 5.39
C PRO A 103 0.41 -15.87 4.70
N GLU A 104 -0.27 -16.01 3.55
CA GLU A 104 -0.32 -17.25 2.77
C GLU A 104 1.01 -17.67 2.12
N LEU A 105 2.00 -16.77 2.05
CA LEU A 105 3.33 -17.02 1.48
C LEU A 105 4.46 -16.76 2.49
N ALA A 106 4.14 -16.49 3.74
CA ALA A 106 5.13 -16.17 4.76
C ALA A 106 6.11 -17.32 5.01
N ASP A 107 5.63 -18.56 5.00
CA ASP A 107 6.48 -19.74 5.19
C ASP A 107 7.42 -19.99 4.01
N GLU A 108 6.96 -19.73 2.78
CA GLU A 108 7.80 -19.75 1.59
C GLU A 108 8.91 -18.70 1.68
N ALA A 109 8.55 -17.47 2.07
CA ALA A 109 9.53 -16.40 2.27
C ALA A 109 10.53 -16.76 3.38
N ARG A 110 10.07 -17.32 4.51
CA ARG A 110 10.96 -17.78 5.60
C ARG A 110 11.94 -18.84 5.12
N ALA A 111 11.46 -19.81 4.34
CA ALA A 111 12.32 -20.86 3.77
C ALA A 111 13.40 -20.27 2.85
N ALA A 112 13.09 -19.23 2.06
CA ALA A 112 14.07 -18.55 1.20
C ALA A 112 15.19 -17.83 1.98
N PHE A 113 14.95 -17.48 3.25
CA PHE A 113 15.89 -16.78 4.13
C PHE A 113 16.42 -17.62 5.29
N ALA A 114 16.26 -18.95 5.27
CA ALA A 114 16.67 -19.83 6.37
C ALA A 114 18.19 -19.76 6.68
N ASP A 115 19.00 -19.39 5.69
CA ASP A 115 20.45 -19.18 5.77
C ASP A 115 20.84 -17.71 6.04
N ALA A 116 19.87 -16.81 6.23
CA ALA A 116 20.08 -15.37 6.39
C ALA A 116 19.47 -14.86 7.71
N PRO A 117 20.17 -15.02 8.86
CA PRO A 117 19.61 -14.74 10.19
C PRO A 117 19.29 -13.25 10.44
N ASN A 118 19.87 -12.35 9.65
CA ASN A 118 19.58 -10.90 9.71
C ASN A 118 18.31 -10.50 8.94
N VAL A 119 17.63 -11.45 8.30
CA VAL A 119 16.34 -11.25 7.63
C VAL A 119 15.20 -11.76 8.52
N THR A 120 14.28 -10.87 8.88
CA THR A 120 13.05 -11.23 9.61
C THR A 120 11.86 -11.13 8.68
N VAL A 121 11.06 -12.20 8.59
CA VAL A 121 9.81 -12.19 7.81
C VAL A 121 8.64 -11.81 8.73
N VAL A 122 7.89 -10.78 8.35
CA VAL A 122 6.69 -10.30 9.07
C VAL A 122 5.47 -10.45 8.17
N GLU A 123 4.42 -11.06 8.72
CA GLU A 123 3.17 -11.31 8.03
C GLU A 123 2.32 -10.03 7.98
N VAL A 124 2.19 -9.45 6.79
CA VAL A 124 1.36 -8.26 6.56
C VAL A 124 0.71 -8.41 5.19
N PRO A 125 -0.62 -8.25 5.07
CA PRO A 125 -1.27 -8.18 3.78
C PRO A 125 -0.71 -7.03 2.94
N ILE A 126 -0.08 -7.37 1.82
CA ILE A 126 0.48 -6.42 0.85
C ILE A 126 -0.01 -6.74 -0.55
N ASN A 127 -0.33 -5.69 -1.31
CA ASN A 127 -0.76 -5.86 -2.70
C ASN A 127 0.43 -6.11 -3.66
N ASP A 128 1.61 -5.55 -3.36
CA ASP A 128 2.82 -5.71 -4.18
C ASP A 128 4.08 -5.37 -3.36
N GLY A 129 5.25 -5.84 -3.78
CA GLY A 129 6.51 -5.76 -3.04
C GLY A 129 7.26 -4.42 -3.13
N TRP A 130 6.71 -3.40 -3.81
CA TRP A 130 7.33 -2.07 -3.97
C TRP A 130 7.26 -1.19 -2.72
N ALA A 131 7.79 -1.68 -1.59
CA ALA A 131 7.80 -0.99 -0.30
C ALA A 131 8.43 0.41 -0.33
N ARG A 132 9.24 0.72 -1.36
CA ARG A 132 9.77 2.06 -1.58
C ARG A 132 8.68 3.11 -1.81
N ASP A 133 7.59 2.73 -2.47
CA ASP A 133 6.59 3.68 -2.97
C ASP A 133 5.41 3.83 -2.00
N TRP A 134 5.01 2.72 -1.37
CA TRP A 134 3.91 2.71 -0.40
C TRP A 134 4.37 2.69 1.07
N GLY A 135 5.64 2.38 1.33
CA GLY A 135 6.20 2.40 2.67
C GLY A 135 6.36 3.82 3.22
N PRO A 136 6.51 3.97 4.55
CA PRO A 136 6.67 5.28 5.15
C PRO A 136 7.99 5.92 4.74
N SER A 137 7.96 7.24 4.51
CA SER A 137 9.19 8.03 4.44
C SER A 137 9.64 8.40 5.85
N CYS A 138 10.73 7.79 6.32
CA CYS A 138 11.27 8.08 7.64
C CYS A 138 11.88 9.48 7.67
N THR A 139 11.40 10.29 8.61
CA THR A 139 11.95 11.59 8.98
C THR A 139 12.61 11.49 10.34
N ALA A 140 13.58 12.34 10.61
CA ALA A 140 14.25 12.37 11.89
C ALA A 140 14.57 13.79 12.35
N ILE A 141 14.72 13.94 13.65
CA ILE A 141 15.36 15.09 14.29
C ILE A 141 16.50 14.56 15.17
N THR A 142 17.67 15.17 15.05
CA THR A 142 18.84 14.85 15.86
C THR A 142 19.03 15.96 16.90
N ASP A 143 19.07 15.58 18.17
CA ASP A 143 19.43 16.50 19.24
C ASP A 143 20.92 16.86 19.13
N ALA A 144 21.23 18.14 18.95
CA ALA A 144 22.59 18.60 18.70
C ALA A 144 23.54 18.45 19.92
N LYS A 145 22.99 18.33 21.14
CA LYS A 145 23.79 18.20 22.37
C LYS A 145 24.08 16.75 22.71
N THR A 146 23.09 15.88 22.53
CA THR A 146 23.18 14.47 22.92
C THR A 146 23.49 13.54 21.75
N GLY A 147 23.29 13.98 20.51
CA GLY A 147 23.37 13.15 19.31
C GLY A 147 22.18 12.18 19.15
N ASN A 148 21.22 12.20 20.09
CA ASN A 148 20.08 11.30 20.06
C ASN A 148 19.15 11.63 18.90
N ARG A 149 18.71 10.59 18.18
CA ARG A 149 17.81 10.73 17.04
C ARG A 149 16.41 10.26 17.39
N LYS A 150 15.41 11.11 17.12
CA LYS A 150 13.99 10.74 17.13
C LYS A 150 13.53 10.56 15.69
N VAL A 151 12.81 9.47 15.42
CA VAL A 151 12.34 9.11 14.08
C VAL A 151 10.81 9.15 14.05
N ALA A 152 10.25 9.64 12.94
CA ALA A 152 8.82 9.63 12.66
C ALA A 152 8.58 9.22 11.20
N GLY A 153 7.50 8.48 10.94
CA GLY A 153 7.11 8.07 9.59
C GLY A 153 6.13 9.07 8.96
N VAL A 154 6.40 9.48 7.71
CA VAL A 154 5.41 10.14 6.87
C VAL A 154 4.72 9.07 6.03
N HIS A 155 3.41 8.92 6.24
CA HIS A 155 2.55 8.07 5.42
C HIS A 155 1.97 8.89 4.28
N TRP A 156 2.24 8.47 3.05
CA TRP A 156 1.68 9.07 1.85
C TRP A 156 0.45 8.29 1.44
N ASP A 157 -0.59 9.00 0.98
CA ASP A 157 -1.74 8.35 0.35
C ASP A 157 -1.29 7.77 -1.00
N PHE A 158 -1.00 6.47 -1.00
CA PHE A 158 -0.56 5.76 -2.19
C PHE A 158 -1.77 5.27 -3.00
N GLN A 159 -1.80 5.62 -4.29
CA GLN A 159 -2.77 5.11 -5.25
C GLN A 159 -2.05 4.46 -6.42
N LEU A 160 -2.41 3.21 -6.74
CA LEU A 160 -1.87 2.47 -7.88
C LEU A 160 -2.41 3.06 -9.20
N VAL A 161 -1.67 3.97 -9.83
CA VAL A 161 -2.08 4.67 -11.05
C VAL A 161 -2.20 3.75 -12.28
N TRP A 162 -1.58 2.57 -12.27
CA TRP A 162 -1.62 1.63 -13.40
C TRP A 162 -3.01 1.01 -13.68
N ARG A 163 -3.95 1.02 -12.71
CA ARG A 163 -5.32 0.52 -12.92
C ARG A 163 -6.22 1.52 -13.66
N ARG A 164 -5.87 2.81 -13.70
CA ARG A 164 -6.72 3.82 -14.36
C ARG A 164 -6.67 3.72 -15.89
N ALA A 165 -5.63 3.11 -16.46
CA ALA A 165 -5.52 2.93 -17.91
C ALA A 165 -6.36 1.75 -18.43
N GLN A 166 -6.78 0.81 -17.57
CA GLN A 166 -7.60 -0.35 -17.95
C GLN A 166 -9.04 -0.29 -17.44
N GLU A 167 -9.30 0.50 -16.40
CA GLU A 167 -10.66 0.83 -15.98
C GLU A 167 -11.20 2.00 -16.81
N GLY A 168 -11.58 1.70 -18.05
CA GLY A 168 -12.69 2.42 -18.65
C GLY A 168 -13.86 2.36 -17.66
N HIS A 169 -14.20 3.49 -17.05
CA HIS A 169 -15.36 3.71 -16.17
C HIS A 169 -16.23 2.47 -15.85
N GLY A 170 -15.93 1.74 -14.78
CA GLY A 170 -16.72 0.61 -14.28
C GLY A 170 -16.78 0.64 -12.75
N HIS A 171 -17.71 1.37 -12.14
CA HIS A 171 -18.94 0.81 -11.58
C HIS A 171 -18.74 -0.18 -10.41
N CYS A 172 -19.04 0.28 -9.19
CA CYS A 172 -19.39 -0.58 -8.08
C CYS A 172 -20.72 -1.32 -8.43
N PRO A 173 -20.78 -2.67 -8.38
CA PRO A 173 -22.02 -3.39 -8.63
C PRO A 173 -23.07 -3.01 -7.57
N PRO A 174 -24.32 -2.70 -7.94
CA PRO A 174 -25.36 -2.47 -6.96
C PRO A 174 -25.68 -3.81 -6.26
N GLY A 175 -25.45 -3.88 -4.93
CA GLY A 175 -25.82 -5.04 -4.11
C GLY A 175 -24.72 -5.65 -3.24
N ALA A 176 -23.48 -5.14 -3.26
CA ALA A 176 -22.50 -5.54 -2.26
C ALA A 176 -22.86 -4.87 -0.93
N GLU A 177 -23.33 -5.66 0.04
CA GLU A 177 -23.47 -5.25 1.43
C GLU A 177 -22.16 -4.61 1.90
N LEU A 178 -22.29 -3.41 2.46
CA LEU A 178 -21.23 -2.73 3.18
C LEU A 178 -20.94 -3.54 4.45
N GLY A 179 -20.03 -4.51 4.34
CA GLY A 179 -19.28 -4.98 5.49
C GLY A 179 -18.59 -3.77 6.12
N GLN A 180 -18.94 -3.47 7.37
CA GLN A 180 -18.48 -2.31 8.11
C GLN A 180 -16.94 -2.28 8.14
N GLY A 181 -16.36 -1.35 7.39
CA GLY A 181 -14.92 -1.13 7.31
C GLY A 181 -14.66 0.19 6.60
N HIS A 182 -14.63 1.26 7.38
CA HIS A 182 -14.66 2.63 6.91
C HIS A 182 -13.57 2.98 5.88
N CYS A 183 -14.05 3.40 4.71
CA CYS A 183 -13.38 4.32 3.80
C CYS A 183 -13.05 5.64 4.52
N GLY A 184 -11.78 6.05 4.45
CA GLY A 184 -11.32 7.43 4.60
C GLY A 184 -11.47 8.06 5.99
N ARG A 185 -10.42 7.97 6.82
CA ARG A 185 -10.05 9.02 7.78
C ARG A 185 -8.64 8.80 8.32
N ALA A 186 -7.76 9.77 8.10
CA ALA A 186 -6.49 9.87 8.79
C ALA A 186 -6.75 10.08 10.29
N HIS A 187 -6.32 9.13 11.12
CA HIS A 187 -6.19 9.34 12.56
C HIS A 187 -4.70 9.44 12.90
N CYS A 188 -4.30 10.57 13.48
CA CYS A 188 -3.10 10.63 14.30
C CYS A 188 -3.36 9.81 15.57
N ALA A 189 -2.70 8.67 15.72
CA ALA A 189 -2.59 8.02 17.03
C ALA A 189 -1.44 8.68 17.79
N ALA A 190 -1.80 9.49 18.79
CA ALA A 190 -0.92 9.84 19.89
C ALA A 190 -1.56 9.30 21.17
N GLU A 191 -1.04 8.19 21.69
CA GLU A 191 -1.32 7.79 23.07
C GLU A 191 0.00 7.52 23.77
N GLY A 192 0.37 8.46 24.64
CA GLY A 192 1.23 8.16 25.76
C GLY A 192 0.37 7.54 26.86
N ARG A 193 0.81 6.40 27.40
CA ARG A 193 0.43 5.97 28.75
C ARG A 193 1.68 5.49 29.46
N SER A 194 1.97 6.17 30.56
CA SER A 194 2.83 5.75 31.65
C SER A 194 2.36 4.43 32.22
N ALA A 195 3.28 3.48 32.42
CA ALA A 195 3.10 2.36 33.33
C ALA A 195 4.10 2.51 34.46
N GLY A 196 3.59 2.87 35.63
CA GLY A 196 4.23 2.64 36.91
C GLY A 196 3.21 1.93 37.78
N VAL A 197 3.53 0.70 38.18
CA VAL A 197 3.57 0.18 39.56
C VAL A 197 4.67 -0.87 39.57
#